data_AF-A0A5C7B085-F1
#
_entry.id   AF-A0A5C7B085-F1
#
_cell.length_a   1.000
_cell.length_b   1.000
_cell.length_c   1.000
_cell.angle_alpha   90.00
_cell.angle_beta   90.00
_cell.angle_gamma   90.00
#
_symmetry.space_group_name_H-M   'P 1'
#
loop_
_entity.id
_entity.type
_entity.pdbx_description
1 polymer ?
#
loop_
_entity_poly.entity_id
_entity_poly.type
_entity_poly.pdbx_seq_one_letter_code
_entity_poly.pdbx_strand_id
1 'polypeptide(L)'
;MKKVFLLAFALFAFISISQAQVAVGINFQSSDTFITVGTDPNNEFFGEARLGIGHDIGLELMGAYNFVRKSEVNAYVGVGLGLLGDHHHKHHDDHNDIYVAIPVGVLITPFNTKNLGFLVEAAPVFANHNDSYLRGGVGVKYTFR
;
A
#
# COMPACT_ATOMS: atom_id res chain seq x y z
N MET A 1 17.30 -26.21 -6.29
CA MET A 1 16.96 -25.62 -7.61
C MET A 1 15.60 -26.09 -8.15
N LYS A 2 15.35 -27.40 -8.35
CA LYS A 2 14.06 -27.89 -8.91
C LYS A 2 12.82 -27.44 -8.12
N LYS A 3 12.90 -27.41 -6.78
CA LYS A 3 11.80 -26.96 -5.90
C LYS A 3 11.50 -25.45 -6.02
N VAL A 4 12.52 -24.64 -6.30
CA VAL A 4 12.38 -23.18 -6.49
C VAL A 4 11.70 -22.88 -7.82
N PHE A 5 12.07 -23.59 -8.88
CA PHE A 5 11.39 -23.49 -10.18
C PHE A 5 9.93 -23.96 -10.10
N LEU A 6 9.65 -25.04 -9.36
CA LEU A 6 8.29 -25.51 -9.14
C LEU A 6 7.44 -24.51 -8.36
N LEU A 7 8.03 -23.86 -7.34
CA LEU A 7 7.37 -22.80 -6.57
C LEU A 7 7.10 -21.57 -7.44
N ALA A 8 8.08 -21.11 -8.23
CA ALA A 8 7.92 -20.00 -9.16
C ALA A 8 6.83 -20.30 -10.21
N PHE A 9 6.84 -21.51 -10.78
CA PHE A 9 5.83 -21.93 -11.75
C PHE A 9 4.43 -22.03 -11.13
N ALA A 10 4.31 -22.53 -9.90
CA ALA A 10 3.06 -22.55 -9.16
C ALA A 10 2.54 -21.13 -8.90
N LEU A 11 3.40 -20.21 -8.46
CA LEU A 11 3.05 -18.81 -8.25
C LEU A 11 2.58 -18.13 -9.56
N PHE A 12 3.28 -18.37 -10.68
CA PHE A 12 2.86 -17.87 -12.00
C PHE A 12 1.52 -18.45 -12.48
N ALA A 13 1.26 -19.74 -12.22
CA ALA A 13 -0.01 -20.37 -12.55
C ALA A 13 -1.17 -19.85 -11.70
N PHE A 14 -0.94 -19.49 -10.44
CA PHE A 14 -1.97 -18.81 -9.62
C PHE A 14 -2.26 -17.39 -10.10
N ILE A 15 -1.27 -16.69 -10.66
CA ILE A 15 -1.46 -15.35 -11.23
C ILE A 15 -2.31 -15.40 -12.51
N SER A 16 -2.15 -16.42 -13.36
CA SER A 16 -2.88 -16.51 -14.63
C SER A 16 -4.35 -16.94 -14.52
N ILE A 17 -4.76 -17.54 -13.40
CA ILE A 17 -6.15 -17.97 -13.16
C ILE A 17 -6.96 -16.86 -12.45
N SER A 18 -6.28 -15.87 -11.88
CA SER A 18 -6.93 -14.72 -11.26
C SER A 18 -7.44 -13.76 -12.33
N GLN A 19 -8.74 -13.50 -12.36
CA GLN A 19 -9.33 -12.29 -12.97
C GLN A 19 -8.86 -11.08 -12.14
N ALA A 20 -7.56 -10.79 -12.21
CA ALA A 20 -6.90 -9.88 -11.30
C ALA A 20 -7.40 -8.45 -11.56
N GLN A 21 -8.34 -8.01 -10.73
CA GLN A 21 -8.74 -6.62 -10.67
C GLN A 21 -7.54 -5.83 -10.15
N VAL A 22 -7.02 -4.94 -10.99
CA VAL A 22 -5.89 -4.09 -10.66
C VAL A 22 -6.44 -2.76 -10.17
N ALA A 23 -6.10 -2.38 -8.94
CA ALA A 23 -6.32 -1.05 -8.42
C ALA A 23 -5.04 -0.24 -8.56
N VAL A 24 -5.13 0.96 -9.10
CA VAL A 24 -4.05 1.94 -9.11
C VAL A 24 -4.48 3.18 -8.36
N GLY A 25 -3.54 3.92 -7.78
CA GLY A 25 -3.89 5.11 -7.02
C GLY A 25 -2.75 6.07 -6.80
N ILE A 26 -3.10 7.19 -6.18
CA ILE A 26 -2.16 8.17 -5.63
C ILE A 26 -2.60 8.54 -4.22
N ASN A 27 -1.69 8.43 -3.26
CA ASN A 27 -1.92 8.79 -1.87
C ASN A 27 -1.00 9.96 -1.51
N PHE A 28 -1.56 11.12 -1.22
CA PHE A 28 -0.85 12.28 -0.69
C PHE A 28 -0.76 12.15 0.82
N GLN A 29 0.40 11.73 1.33
CA GLN A 29 0.64 11.57 2.75
C GLN A 29 1.60 12.64 3.26
N SER A 30 1.60 12.88 4.56
CA SER A 30 2.41 13.91 5.20
C SER A 30 3.93 13.68 5.07
N SER A 31 4.36 12.45 4.84
CA SER A 31 5.77 12.13 4.58
C SER A 31 6.11 12.21 3.09
N ASP A 32 5.30 11.57 2.24
CA ASP A 32 5.54 11.41 0.80
C ASP A 32 4.23 11.26 0.03
N THR A 33 4.31 11.43 -1.29
CA THR A 33 3.24 11.03 -2.20
C THR A 33 3.51 9.61 -2.68
N PHE A 34 2.55 8.69 -2.55
CA PHE A 34 2.70 7.31 -3.03
C PHE A 34 1.88 7.08 -4.29
N ILE A 35 2.52 6.62 -5.36
CA ILE A 35 1.82 5.95 -6.46
C ILE A 35 1.59 4.51 -6.04
N THR A 36 0.39 3.99 -6.27
CA THR A 36 0.03 2.66 -5.78
C THR A 36 -0.50 1.74 -6.87
N VAL A 37 -0.20 0.44 -6.74
CA VAL A 37 -0.73 -0.64 -7.59
C VAL A 37 -1.03 -1.85 -6.71
N GLY A 38 -2.23 -2.43 -6.83
CA GLY A 38 -2.66 -3.50 -5.95
C GLY A 38 -3.89 -4.25 -6.45
N THR A 39 -4.47 -5.05 -5.57
CA THR A 39 -5.75 -5.76 -5.79
C THR A 39 -6.95 -4.86 -5.48
N ASP A 40 -8.18 -5.26 -5.86
CA ASP A 40 -9.40 -4.48 -5.55
C ASP A 40 -9.54 -4.21 -4.03
N PRO A 41 -9.47 -2.94 -3.58
CA PRO A 41 -9.59 -2.57 -2.17
C PRO A 41 -11.03 -2.69 -1.62
N ASN A 42 -12.00 -3.09 -2.44
CA ASN A 42 -13.36 -3.47 -1.99
C ASN A 42 -13.47 -4.92 -1.53
N ASN A 43 -12.45 -5.73 -1.78
CA ASN A 43 -12.38 -7.11 -1.28
C ASN A 43 -12.14 -7.11 0.23
N GLU A 44 -12.42 -8.25 0.88
CA GLU A 44 -12.20 -8.38 2.34
C GLU A 44 -10.73 -8.16 2.71
N PHE A 45 -9.83 -8.74 1.93
CA PHE A 45 -8.40 -8.52 2.00
C PHE A 45 -7.92 -7.88 0.70
N PHE A 46 -6.98 -6.95 0.81
CA PHE A 46 -6.32 -6.37 -0.35
C PHE A 46 -4.84 -6.13 -0.07
N GLY A 47 -4.04 -6.19 -1.13
CA GLY A 47 -2.62 -5.90 -1.10
C GLY A 47 -2.28 -4.78 -2.07
N GLU A 48 -1.24 -4.01 -1.75
CA GLU A 48 -0.80 -2.86 -2.52
C GLU A 48 0.72 -2.70 -2.46
N ALA A 49 1.35 -2.54 -3.62
CA ALA A 49 2.68 -1.99 -3.75
C ALA A 49 2.59 -0.47 -3.89
N ARG A 50 3.47 0.25 -3.20
CA ARG A 50 3.47 1.70 -3.10
C ARG A 50 4.87 2.20 -3.45
N LEU A 51 4.94 3.11 -4.41
CA LEU A 51 6.14 3.81 -4.82
C LEU A 51 6.05 5.24 -4.27
N GLY A 52 6.86 5.52 -3.25
CA GLY A 52 7.04 6.86 -2.71
C GLY A 52 7.76 7.74 -3.72
N ILE A 53 7.13 8.86 -4.06
CA ILE A 53 7.65 9.92 -4.92
C ILE A 53 7.60 11.24 -4.14
N GLY A 54 8.70 11.97 -4.13
CA GLY A 54 8.87 13.13 -3.26
C GLY A 54 10.32 13.58 -3.23
N HIS A 55 10.89 13.66 -2.03
CA HIS A 55 12.32 13.92 -1.87
C HIS A 55 13.17 12.71 -2.28
N ASP A 56 12.75 11.50 -1.90
CA ASP A 56 13.44 10.24 -2.19
C ASP A 56 12.50 9.17 -2.75
N ILE A 57 13.06 8.16 -3.42
CA ILE A 57 12.29 7.03 -3.96
C ILE A 57 12.18 5.94 -2.89
N GLY A 58 10.97 5.76 -2.36
CA GLY A 58 10.64 4.71 -1.41
C GLY A 58 9.81 3.58 -2.03
N LEU A 59 9.96 2.36 -1.50
CA LEU A 59 9.11 1.22 -1.86
C LEU A 59 8.43 0.67 -0.61
N GLU A 60 7.10 0.58 -0.61
CA GLU A 60 6.33 -0.02 0.47
C GLU A 60 5.41 -1.11 -0.07
N LEU A 61 5.41 -2.28 0.57
CA LEU A 61 4.42 -3.32 0.35
C LEU A 61 3.44 -3.32 1.51
N MET A 62 2.15 -3.31 1.20
CA MET A 62 1.09 -3.19 2.19
C MET A 62 0.03 -4.27 1.97
N GLY A 63 -0.45 -4.85 3.07
CA GLY A 63 -1.62 -5.71 3.10
C GLY A 63 -2.64 -5.20 4.12
N ALA A 64 -3.93 -5.28 3.81
CA ALA A 64 -5.00 -4.81 4.68
C ALA A 64 -6.21 -5.72 4.70
N TYR A 65 -6.98 -5.54 5.77
CA TYR A 65 -8.26 -6.17 6.04
C TYR A 65 -9.34 -5.10 6.25
N ASN A 66 -10.41 -5.17 5.46
CA ASN A 66 -11.58 -4.31 5.60
C ASN A 66 -12.50 -4.81 6.73
N PHE A 67 -12.35 -4.25 7.93
CA PHE A 67 -13.18 -4.60 9.10
C PHE A 67 -14.58 -3.97 9.06
N VAL A 68 -14.80 -2.96 8.23
CA VAL A 68 -16.14 -2.46 7.84
C VAL A 68 -16.25 -2.48 6.33
N ARG A 69 -17.33 -3.09 5.81
CA ARG A 69 -17.65 -3.12 4.38
C ARG A 69 -19.12 -2.76 4.16
N LYS A 70 -19.36 -1.61 3.55
CA LYS A 70 -20.70 -1.09 3.20
C LYS A 70 -20.78 -0.86 1.69
N SER A 71 -21.94 -0.39 1.21
CA SER A 71 -22.14 -0.12 -0.22
C SER A 71 -21.14 0.91 -0.75
N GLU A 72 -20.88 1.97 0.00
CA GLU A 72 -20.08 3.12 -0.46
C GLU A 72 -18.82 3.36 0.37
N VAL A 73 -18.67 2.66 1.49
CA VAL A 73 -17.59 2.92 2.46
C VAL A 73 -17.00 1.61 2.95
N ASN A 74 -15.68 1.52 2.90
CA ASN A 74 -14.92 0.47 3.57
C ASN A 74 -13.93 1.11 4.56
N ALA A 75 -13.85 0.55 5.76
CA ALA A 75 -12.79 0.91 6.72
C ALA A 75 -11.86 -0.28 6.89
N TYR A 76 -10.56 -0.01 6.89
CA TYR A 76 -9.52 -1.05 6.96
C TYR A 76 -8.44 -0.75 7.98
N VAL A 77 -7.78 -1.82 8.39
CA VAL A 77 -6.49 -1.81 9.07
C VAL A 77 -5.53 -2.68 8.27
N GLY A 78 -4.25 -2.33 8.26
CA GLY A 78 -3.23 -3.10 7.56
C GLY A 78 -1.86 -3.01 8.17
N VAL A 79 -0.91 -3.60 7.46
CA VAL A 79 0.51 -3.59 7.77
C VAL A 79 1.27 -3.29 6.49
N GLY A 80 2.18 -2.31 6.56
CA GLY A 80 3.10 -1.93 5.51
C GLY A 80 4.54 -2.24 5.90
N LEU A 81 5.33 -2.77 4.96
CA LEU A 81 6.78 -2.91 5.08
C LEU A 81 7.42 -2.04 4.01
N GLY A 82 8.13 -1.01 4.46
CA GLY A 82 8.79 -0.04 3.62
C GLY A 82 10.30 -0.25 3.55
N LEU A 83 10.87 0.09 2.39
CA LEU A 83 12.29 0.15 2.09
C LEU A 83 12.58 1.53 1.48
N LEU A 84 13.76 2.08 1.74
CA LEU A 84 14.29 3.26 1.03
C LEU A 84 13.50 4.57 1.29
N GLY A 85 13.10 4.82 2.53
CA GLY A 85 12.50 6.10 2.91
C GLY A 85 13.48 6.90 3.76
N ASP A 86 14.32 7.72 3.13
CA ASP A 86 15.21 8.57 3.90
C ASP A 86 14.41 9.77 4.44
N HIS A 87 14.50 9.99 5.75
CA HIS A 87 13.99 11.18 6.41
C HIS A 87 15.17 11.86 7.08
N HIS A 88 15.64 12.94 6.45
CA HIS A 88 16.45 13.97 7.10
C HIS A 88 17.71 13.50 7.84
N HIS A 89 18.64 12.81 7.19
CA HIS A 89 20.01 12.70 7.72
C HIS A 89 21.04 13.28 6.75
N LYS A 90 21.63 14.41 7.18
CA LYS A 90 22.75 15.12 6.53
C LYS A 90 24.08 14.35 6.57
N HIS A 91 24.06 13.03 6.65
CA HIS A 91 25.27 12.22 6.75
C HIS A 91 25.32 11.20 5.63
N HIS A 92 26.45 11.26 4.93
CA HIS A 92 26.72 10.70 3.61
C HIS A 92 27.03 9.20 3.61
N ASP A 93 26.44 8.42 4.51
CA ASP A 93 26.80 7.01 4.70
C ASP A 93 25.55 6.10 4.76
N ASP A 94 25.18 5.55 3.60
CA ASP A 94 24.45 4.30 3.34
C ASP A 94 23.45 3.79 4.41
N HIS A 95 22.19 4.25 4.40
CA HIS A 95 21.13 3.59 5.16
C HIS A 95 19.93 3.20 4.28
N ASN A 96 19.89 1.91 3.90
CA ASN A 96 18.67 1.23 3.46
C ASN A 96 17.73 1.10 4.65
N ASP A 97 17.00 2.16 4.97
CA ASP A 97 16.09 2.13 6.11
C ASP A 97 14.84 1.33 5.80
N ILE A 98 14.61 0.33 6.65
CA ILE A 98 13.43 -0.50 6.69
C ILE A 98 12.50 0.10 7.75
N TYR A 99 11.23 0.24 7.41
CA TYR A 99 10.22 0.68 8.35
C TYR A 99 8.96 -0.18 8.27
N VAL A 100 8.22 -0.20 9.36
CA VAL A 100 6.90 -0.84 9.45
C VAL A 100 5.84 0.22 9.67
N ALA A 101 4.75 0.17 8.90
CA ALA A 101 3.61 1.05 9.04
C ALA A 101 2.36 0.24 9.42
N ILE A 102 1.46 0.82 10.22
CA ILE A 102 0.16 0.20 10.55
C ILE A 102 -0.96 1.10 10.04
N PRO A 103 -1.27 1.09 8.74
CA PRO A 103 -2.30 1.95 8.18
C PRO A 103 -3.70 1.60 8.66
N VAL A 104 -4.44 2.62 9.08
CA VAL A 104 -5.89 2.60 9.32
C VAL A 104 -6.50 3.62 8.38
N GLY A 105 -7.48 3.20 7.58
CA GLY A 105 -8.03 4.07 6.56
C GLY A 105 -9.50 3.81 6.23
N VAL A 106 -10.06 4.77 5.50
CA VAL A 106 -11.43 4.74 4.99
C VAL A 106 -11.38 4.99 3.49
N LEU A 107 -11.93 4.05 2.72
CA LEU A 107 -12.14 4.18 1.28
C LEU A 107 -13.62 4.47 1.01
N ILE A 108 -13.89 5.58 0.32
CA ILE A 108 -15.23 6.01 -0.07
C ILE A 108 -15.37 5.84 -1.58
N THR A 109 -16.25 4.95 -2.03
CA THR A 109 -16.58 4.70 -3.44
C THR A 109 -18.01 5.15 -3.72
N PRO A 110 -18.25 6.44 -4.06
CA PRO A 110 -19.60 7.00 -4.12
C PRO A 110 -20.39 6.60 -5.39
N PHE A 111 -19.75 5.93 -6.35
CA PHE A 111 -20.37 5.54 -7.61
C PHE A 111 -20.77 4.07 -7.62
N ASN A 112 -21.89 3.74 -8.28
CA ASN A 112 -22.40 2.36 -8.38
C ASN A 112 -21.39 1.35 -8.95
N THR A 113 -20.54 1.78 -9.88
CA THR A 113 -19.55 0.89 -10.51
C THR A 113 -18.34 0.60 -9.60
N LYS A 114 -18.16 1.40 -8.53
CA LYS A 114 -17.09 1.28 -7.53
C LYS A 114 -15.69 1.13 -8.12
N ASN A 115 -15.43 1.72 -9.29
CA ASN A 115 -14.10 1.79 -9.86
C ASN A 115 -13.30 2.91 -9.18
N LEU A 116 -13.91 4.08 -9.01
CA LEU A 116 -13.27 5.26 -8.41
C LEU A 116 -13.57 5.35 -6.90
N GLY A 117 -12.53 5.55 -6.10
CA GLY A 117 -12.64 5.76 -4.66
C GLY A 117 -11.73 6.85 -4.12
N PHE A 118 -12.15 7.49 -3.04
CA PHE A 118 -11.40 8.49 -2.29
C PHE A 118 -10.93 7.88 -0.98
N LEU A 119 -9.65 8.07 -0.66
CA LEU A 119 -9.01 7.50 0.51
C LEU A 119 -8.75 8.59 1.56
N VAL A 120 -8.95 8.23 2.82
CA VAL A 120 -8.33 8.90 3.98
C VAL A 120 -7.57 7.83 4.75
N GLU A 121 -6.28 8.03 5.02
CA GLU A 121 -5.42 7.05 5.71
C GLU A 121 -4.59 7.74 6.79
N ALA A 122 -4.42 7.06 7.93
CA ALA A 122 -3.45 7.41 8.96
C ALA A 122 -2.69 6.17 9.42
N ALA A 123 -1.39 6.29 9.69
CA ALA A 123 -0.53 5.18 10.08
C ALA A 123 0.53 5.64 11.08
N PRO A 124 0.70 4.99 12.25
CA PRO A 124 1.98 5.00 12.93
C PRO A 124 3.02 4.27 12.08
N VAL A 125 4.20 4.86 11.99
CA VAL A 125 5.38 4.34 11.28
C VAL A 125 6.51 4.16 12.29
N PHE A 126 7.17 3.00 12.23
CA PHE A 126 8.28 2.63 13.10
C PHE A 126 9.50 2.30 12.24
N ALA A 127 10.58 3.07 12.37
CA ALA A 127 11.85 2.85 11.68
C ALA A 127 12.92 2.30 12.62
N ASN A 128 13.94 1.61 12.06
CA ASN A 128 15.00 0.95 12.84
C ASN A 128 15.85 1.90 13.71
N HIS A 129 15.86 3.21 13.43
CA HIS A 129 16.70 4.20 14.11
C HIS A 129 15.97 4.97 15.24
N ASN A 130 14.96 4.37 15.87
CA ASN A 130 14.12 4.91 16.96
C ASN A 130 13.17 6.05 16.60
N ASP A 131 13.10 6.46 15.33
CA ASP A 131 12.13 7.45 14.90
C ASP A 131 10.78 6.79 14.62
N SER A 132 9.82 7.07 15.51
CA SER A 132 8.41 6.74 15.30
C SER A 132 7.63 8.01 15.02
N TYR A 133 6.83 7.99 13.97
CA TYR A 133 6.03 9.15 13.58
C TYR A 133 4.63 8.74 13.12
N LEU A 134 3.71 9.71 13.10
CA LEU A 134 2.37 9.53 12.54
C LEU A 134 2.35 10.08 11.12
N ARG A 135 1.92 9.25 10.18
CA ARG A 135 1.73 9.60 8.77
C ARG A 135 0.24 9.67 8.48
N GLY A 136 -0.23 10.79 7.97
CA GLY A 136 -1.65 10.99 7.62
C GLY A 136 -1.79 11.50 6.20
N GLY A 137 -2.88 11.16 5.53
CA GLY A 137 -3.05 11.54 4.14
C GLY A 137 -4.42 11.26 3.55
N VAL A 138 -4.56 11.71 2.31
CA VAL A 138 -5.73 11.47 1.46
C VAL A 138 -5.29 10.91 0.12
N GLY A 139 -6.17 10.25 -0.60
CA GLY A 139 -5.81 9.68 -1.89
C GLY A 139 -6.99 9.42 -2.81
N VAL A 140 -6.67 8.98 -4.01
CA VAL A 140 -7.64 8.55 -5.02
C VAL A 140 -7.20 7.21 -5.57
N LYS A 141 -8.14 6.28 -5.74
CA LYS A 141 -7.92 4.95 -6.32
C LYS A 141 -8.87 4.69 -7.46
N TYR A 142 -8.37 4.04 -8.51
CA TYR A 142 -9.14 3.53 -9.63
C TYR A 142 -8.92 2.02 -9.78
N THR A 143 -9.99 1.24 -9.76
CA THR A 143 -9.97 -0.22 -9.95
C THR A 143 -10.43 -0.57 -11.36
N PHE A 144 -9.55 -1.22 -12.11
CA PHE A 144 -9.87 -1.87 -13.38
C PHE A 144 -10.55 -3.21 -13.07
N ARG A 145 -11.77 -3.38 -13.57
CA ARG A 145 -12.64 -4.55 -13.34
C ARG A 145 -12.80 -5.36 -14.60
#